data_AF-A0A3M9Z2J4-F1
#
_entry.id   AF-A0A3M9Z2J4-F1
#
_cell.length_a   1.000
_cell.length_b   1.000
_cell.length_c   1.000
_cell.angle_alpha   90.00
_cell.angle_beta   90.00
_cell.angle_gamma   90.00
#
_symmetry.space_group_name_H-M   'P 1'
#
loop_
_entity.id
_entity.type
_entity.pdbx_description
1 polymer ?
#
loop_
_entity_poly.entity_id
_entity_poly.type
_entity_poly.pdbx_seq_one_letter_code
_entity_poly.pdbx_strand_id
1 'polypeptide(L)' 'MMGRPPEYSPLLKFAGNVLKYYLLSWLCFAVVCIVLAGLGAFEVIAFLVATVAQFLLRLVVFIFCLVVVGAVAEAWKHW' A
#
# COMPACT_ATOMS: atom_id res chain seq x y z
N MET A 1 -18.83 -25.57 -19.51
CA MET A 1 -17.87 -24.45 -19.56
C MET A 1 -17.51 -24.10 -18.13
N MET A 2 -16.48 -24.76 -17.57
CA MET A 2 -16.00 -24.51 -16.21
C MET A 2 -15.09 -23.27 -16.29
N GLY A 3 -15.55 -22.13 -15.79
CA GLY A 3 -14.73 -20.92 -15.67
C GLY A 3 -13.55 -21.23 -14.77
N ARG A 4 -12.33 -21.31 -15.34
CA ARG A 4 -11.12 -21.38 -14.52
C ARG A 4 -11.09 -20.11 -13.66
N PRO A 5 -10.83 -20.22 -12.35
CA PRO A 5 -10.56 -19.04 -11.56
C PRO A 5 -9.39 -18.30 -12.24
N PRO A 6 -9.42 -16.96 -12.36
CA PRO A 6 -8.27 -16.24 -12.90
C PRO A 6 -7.06 -16.69 -12.10
N GLU A 7 -6.05 -17.24 -12.78
CA GLU A 7 -4.78 -17.57 -12.17
C GLU A 7 -4.14 -16.24 -11.77
N TYR A 8 -4.55 -15.69 -10.62
CA TYR A 8 -4.00 -14.45 -10.09
C TYR A 8 -2.49 -14.63 -10.02
N SER A 9 -1.75 -13.96 -10.92
CA SER A 9 -0.29 -13.98 -10.91
C SER A 9 0.22 -13.78 -9.49
N PRO A 10 1.25 -14.53 -9.05
CA PRO A 10 1.80 -14.41 -7.70
C PRO A 10 2.20 -12.96 -7.35
N LEU A 11 2.52 -12.14 -8.37
CA LEU A 11 2.70 -10.69 -8.29
C LEU A 11 1.48 -9.93 -7.75
N LEU A 12 0.28 -10.28 -8.20
CA LEU A 12 -0.97 -9.62 -7.82
C LEU A 12 -1.41 -10.05 -6.41
N LYS A 13 -1.16 -11.31 -6.05
CA LYS A 13 -1.32 -11.81 -4.68
C LYS A 13 -0.34 -11.12 -3.71
N PHE A 14 0.90 -10.93 -4.13
CA PHE A 14 1.91 -10.20 -3.36
C PHE A 14 1.52 -8.72 -3.20
N ALA A 15 1.09 -8.07 -4.29
CA ALA A 15 0.59 -6.70 -4.26
C ALA A 15 -0.60 -6.54 -3.31
N GLY A 16 -1.55 -7.48 -3.30
CA GLY A 16 -2.68 -7.50 -2.37
C GLY A 16 -2.26 -7.65 -0.90
N ASN A 17 -1.28 -8.52 -0.61
CA ASN A 17 -0.73 -8.64 0.74
C ASN A 17 -0.01 -7.35 1.17
N VAL A 18 0.85 -6.80 0.32
CA VAL A 18 1.55 -5.53 0.59
C VAL A 18 0.54 -4.41 0.82
N LEU A 19 -0.53 -4.34 0.04
CA LEU A 19 -1.61 -3.37 0.23
C LEU A 19 -2.30 -3.53 1.59
N LYS A 20 -2.58 -4.76 2.03
CA LYS A 20 -3.16 -5.00 3.36
C LYS A 20 -2.25 -4.50 4.49
N TYR A 21 -0.95 -4.80 4.42
CA TYR A 21 0.03 -4.29 5.40
C TYR A 21 0.18 -2.77 5.32
N TYR A 22 0.08 -2.19 4.12
CA TYR A 22 0.09 -0.75 3.92
C TYR A 22 -1.10 -0.07 4.60
N LEU A 23 -2.33 -0.57 4.44
CA LEU A 23 -3.50 -0.05 5.16
C LEU A 23 -3.35 -0.18 6.68
N LEU A 24 -2.80 -1.31 7.15
CA LEU A 24 -2.56 -1.51 8.59
C LEU A 24 -1.55 -0.49 9.14
N SER A 25 -0.49 -0.21 8.39
CA SER A 25 0.50 0.80 8.74
C SER A 25 -0.12 2.20 8.84
N TRP A 26 -1.01 2.56 7.91
CA TRP A 26 -1.78 3.81 7.97
C TRP A 26 -2.64 3.91 9.23
N LEU A 27 -3.31 2.82 9.60
CA LEU A 27 -4.12 2.75 10.81
C LEU A 27 -3.27 2.97 12.06
N CYS A 28 -2.13 2.28 12.19
CA CYS A 28 -1.19 2.51 13.29
C CYS A 28 -0.67 3.94 13.31
N PHE A 29 -0.34 4.52 12.15
CA PHE A 29 0.14 5.89 12.05
C PHE A 29 -0.91 6.91 12.52
N ALA A 30 -2.17 6.72 12.11
CA ALA A 30 -3.28 7.56 12.55
C ALA A 30 -3.48 7.48 14.08
N VAL A 31 -3.43 6.27 14.66
CA VAL A 31 -3.54 6.08 16.11
C VAL A 31 -2.40 6.81 16.85
N VAL A 32 -1.16 6.68 16.37
CA VAL A 32 0.00 7.38 16.96
C VAL A 32 -0.19 8.90 16.88
N CYS A 33 -0.65 9.43 15.75
CA CYS A 33 -0.92 10.87 15.61
C CYS A 33 -1.99 11.37 16.60
N ILE A 34 -3.07 10.59 16.80
CA ILE A 34 -4.12 10.93 17.77
C ILE A 34 -3.56 10.95 19.20
N VAL A 35 -2.74 9.95 19.55
CA VAL A 35 -2.11 9.88 20.88
C VAL A 35 -1.16 11.06 21.11
N LEU A 36 -0.31 11.40 20.13
CA LEU A 36 0.58 12.56 20.25
C LEU A 36 -0.19 13.88 20.30
N ALA A 37 -1.31 14.00 19.58
CA ALA A 37 -2.16 15.19 19.64
C ALA A 37 -2.75 15.37 21.05
N GLY A 38 -3.16 14.27 21.70
CA GLY A 38 -3.60 14.27 23.10
C GLY A 38 -2.51 14.68 24.09
N LEU A 39 -1.23 14.49 23.75
CA LEU A 39 -0.08 14.91 24.53
C LEU A 39 0.39 16.34 24.22
N GLY A 40 -0.23 17.04 23.26
CA GLY A 40 0.14 18.39 22.85
C GLY A 40 1.43 18.49 22.03
N ALA A 41 1.95 17.36 21.53
CA ALA A 41 3.22 17.28 20.80
C ALA A 41 3.05 17.62 19.30
N PHE A 42 2.43 18.75 18.98
CA PHE A 42 2.05 19.12 17.60
C PHE A 42 3.25 19.27 16.65
N GLU A 43 4.40 19.76 17.14
CA GLU A 43 5.61 19.89 16.32
C GLU A 43 6.16 18.53 15.88
N VAL A 44 6.09 17.54 16.77
CA VAL A 44 6.52 16.16 16.48
C VAL A 44 5.60 15.55 15.43
N ILE A 45 4.29 15.80 15.51
CA ILE A 45 3.31 15.33 14.52
C ILE A 45 3.62 15.92 13.14
N ALA A 46 3.90 17.22 13.04
CA ALA A 46 4.22 17.86 11.76
C ALA A 46 5.46 17.25 11.10
N PHE A 47 6.52 17.02 11.87
CA PHE A 47 7.75 16.41 11.37
C PHE A 47 7.55 14.94 10.97
N LEU A 48 6.78 14.21 11.78
CA LEU A 48 6.47 12.80 11.54
C LEU A 48 5.61 12.64 10.29
N VAL A 49 4.59 13.49 10.11
CA VAL A 49 3.73 13.52 8.92
C VAL A 49 4.55 13.84 7.68
N ALA A 50 5.44 14.85 7.69
CA ALA A 50 6.25 15.17 6.52
C ALA A 50 7.13 13.99 6.09
N THR A 51 7.81 13.37 7.05
CA THR A 51 8.71 12.23 6.79
C THR A 51 7.94 10.99 6.32
N VAL A 52 6.86 10.64 7.03
CA VAL A 52 6.09 9.42 6.77
C VAL A 52 5.25 9.59 5.50
N ALA A 53 4.71 10.76 5.22
CA ALA A 53 3.97 11.02 3.98
C ALA A 53 4.85 10.79 2.74
N GLN A 54 6.10 11.24 2.74
CA GLN A 54 7.02 10.97 1.63
C GLN A 54 7.30 9.47 1.46
N PHE A 55 7.46 8.75 2.55
CA PHE A 55 7.69 7.30 2.52
C PHE A 55 6.45 6.54 2.02
N LEU A 56 5.26 6.92 2.50
CA LEU A 56 3.98 6.34 2.10
C LEU A 56 3.70 6.59 0.62
N LEU A 57 3.97 7.79 0.11
CA LEU A 57 3.79 8.14 -1.30
C LEU A 57 4.69 7.27 -2.20
N ARG A 58 5.96 7.06 -1.80
CA ARG A 58 6.87 6.13 -2.50
C ARG A 58 6.33 4.70 -2.51
N LEU A 59 5.78 4.23 -1.39
CA LEU A 59 5.18 2.89 -1.29
C LEU A 59 3.96 2.72 -2.20
N VAL A 60 3.09 3.73 -2.29
CA VAL A 60 1.93 3.71 -3.20
C VAL A 60 2.38 3.60 -4.65
N VAL A 61 3.36 4.42 -5.05
CA VAL A 61 3.91 4.36 -6.42
C VAL A 61 4.49 2.98 -6.70
N PHE A 62 5.22 2.40 -5.75
CA PHE A 62 5.78 1.05 -5.90
C PHE A 62 4.70 -0.03 -6.06
N ILE A 63 3.66 0.00 -5.22
CA ILE A 63 2.52 -0.92 -5.31
C ILE A 63 1.80 -0.74 -6.66
N PHE A 64 1.57 0.51 -7.08
CA PHE A 64 0.94 0.81 -8.35
C PHE A 64 1.74 0.24 -9.53
N CYS A 65 3.07 0.42 -9.53
CA CYS A 65 3.95 -0.19 -10.52
C CYS A 65 3.83 -1.72 -10.53
N LEU A 66 3.82 -2.38 -9.37
CA LEU A 66 3.65 -3.84 -9.28
C LEU A 66 2.31 -4.31 -9.85
N VAL A 67 1.23 -3.55 -9.59
CA VAL A 67 -0.10 -3.84 -10.14
C VAL A 67 -0.11 -3.69 -11.66
N VAL A 68 0.47 -2.61 -12.19
CA VAL A 68 0.57 -2.37 -13.64
C VAL A 68 1.39 -3.47 -14.32
N VAL A 69 2.57 -3.82 -13.78
CA VAL A 69 3.40 -4.90 -14.33
C VAL A 69 2.66 -6.24 -14.28
N GLY A 70 1.96 -6.54 -13.18
CA GLY A 70 1.12 -7.72 -13.06
C GLY A 70 0.00 -7.75 -14.11
N ALA A 71 -0.69 -6.63 -14.33
CA ALA A 71 -1.76 -6.52 -15.32
C ALA A 71 -1.24 -6.65 -16.76
N VAL A 72 -0.10 -6.06 -17.07
CA VAL A 72 0.55 -6.19 -18.39
C VAL A 72 1.01 -7.63 -18.63
N ALA A 73 1.59 -8.29 -17.62
CA ALA A 73 1.99 -9.69 -17.73
C ALA A 73 0.81 -10.63 -17.96
N GLU A 74 -0.32 -10.43 -17.26
CA GLU A 74 -1.57 -11.16 -17.50
C GLU A 74 -2.11 -10.92 -18.92
N ALA A 75 -2.10 -9.67 -19.39
CA ALA A 75 -2.55 -9.33 -20.74
C ALA A 75 -1.71 -10.01 -21.83
N TRP A 76 -0.39 -10.14 -21.62
CA TRP A 76 0.51 -10.78 -22.58
C TRP A 76 0.38 -12.30 -22.61
N LYS A 77 0.02 -12.93 -21.49
CA LYS A 77 -0.23 -14.38 -21.42
C LYS A 77 -1.52 -14.80 -22.15
N HIS A 78 -2.39 -13.83 -22.46
CA HIS A 78 -3.70 -14.04 -23.08
C HIS A 78 -3.72 -13.78 -24.61
N TRP A 79 -2.57 -13.37 -25.18
CA TRP A 79 -2.30 -13.24 -26.62
C TRP A 79 -1.53 -14.46 -27.14
#